data_AF-A0A934ZSZ1-F1
#
_entry.id   AF-A0A934ZSZ1-F1
#
_cell.length_a   1.000
_cell.length_b   1.000
_cell.length_c   1.000
_cell.angle_alpha   90.00
_cell.angle_beta   90.00
_cell.angle_gamma   90.00
#
_symmetry.space_group_name_H-M   'P 1'
#
loop_
_entity.id
_entity.type
_entity.pdbx_description
1 polymer ?
#
loop_
_entity_poly.entity_id
_entity_poly.type
_entity_poly.pdbx_seq_one_letter_code
_entity_poly.pdbx_strand_id
1 'polypeptide(L)'
;MRTCRGWQLTFLLAVAVNIFVPRIALLSLGAACYLLPFFVLGYGLKRFAAALARPGVVASYAVLFTAAMAVQQLAYFDYLSSDGSIDGYVQTALIVAVGLSANVLILRHRRAWQPLALIGGFAFTIYLFHPFSVGIGTRLAAALVDVAQHRGVHFDICMVVGIGLPIALQTVLGGYRWFSLPFLGLRPVH
;
A
#
# COMPACT_ATOMS: atom_id res chain seq x y z
N MET A 1 12.63 -21.74 2.82
CA MET A 1 12.74 -21.18 4.20
C MET A 1 12.30 -22.24 5.24
N ARG A 2 13.21 -23.08 5.75
CA ARG A 2 12.85 -24.11 6.74
C ARG A 2 12.97 -23.63 8.19
N THR A 3 13.84 -22.66 8.46
CA THR A 3 14.17 -22.12 9.79
C THR A 3 13.81 -20.62 9.91
N CYS A 4 13.63 -20.14 11.15
CA CYS A 4 13.33 -18.72 11.42
C CYS A 4 14.46 -17.79 10.97
N ARG A 5 15.72 -18.16 11.22
CA ARG A 5 16.90 -17.41 10.77
C ARG A 5 16.99 -17.31 9.24
N GLY A 6 16.71 -18.40 8.53
CA GLY A 6 16.70 -18.39 7.06
C GLY A 6 15.63 -17.47 6.50
N TRP A 7 14.47 -17.37 7.16
CA TRP A 7 13.42 -16.42 6.78
C TRP A 7 13.85 -14.96 7.03
N GLN A 8 14.44 -14.66 8.19
CA GLN A 8 14.94 -13.32 8.51
C GLN A 8 15.97 -12.84 7.48
N LEU A 9 16.91 -13.70 7.07
CA LEU A 9 17.91 -13.36 6.06
C LEU A 9 17.26 -13.05 4.71
N THR A 10 16.30 -13.85 4.26
CA THR A 10 15.61 -13.56 3.00
C THR A 10 14.74 -12.31 3.11
N PHE A 11 14.15 -12.04 4.27
CA PHE A 11 13.39 -10.82 4.50
C PHE A 11 14.29 -9.58 4.42
N LEU A 12 15.46 -9.61 5.06
CA LEU A 12 16.44 -8.53 4.96
C LEU A 12 16.93 -8.34 3.51
N LEU A 13 17.17 -9.43 2.79
CA LEU A 13 17.52 -9.38 1.38
C LEU A 13 16.39 -8.80 0.53
N ALA A 14 15.12 -9.14 0.83
CA ALA A 14 13.96 -8.57 0.16
C ALA A 14 13.84 -7.05 0.36
N VAL A 15 14.09 -6.58 1.59
CA VAL A 15 14.12 -5.16 1.91
C VAL A 15 15.29 -4.46 1.20
N ALA A 16 16.47 -5.06 1.19
CA ALA A 16 17.62 -4.52 0.47
C ALA A 16 17.35 -4.42 -1.04
N VAL A 17 16.76 -5.45 -1.65
CA VAL A 17 16.34 -5.43 -3.05
C VAL A 17 15.35 -4.29 -3.31
N ASN A 18 14.39 -4.06 -2.42
CA ASN A 18 13.41 -2.99 -2.55
C ASN A 18 14.04 -1.59 -2.57
N ILE A 19 15.05 -1.37 -1.72
CA ILE A 19 15.68 -0.06 -1.53
C ILE A 19 16.74 0.21 -2.59
N PHE A 20 17.60 -0.77 -2.90
CA PHE A 20 18.80 -0.53 -3.71
C PHE A 20 18.63 -0.90 -5.19
N VAL A 21 17.66 -1.76 -5.55
CA VAL A 21 17.49 -2.14 -6.96
C VAL A 21 16.70 -1.04 -7.67
N PRO A 22 17.25 -0.44 -8.74
CA PRO A 22 16.56 0.58 -9.50
C PRO A 22 15.27 0.01 -10.09
N ARG A 23 14.22 0.83 -10.09
CA ARG A 23 12.91 0.42 -10.61
C ARG A 23 12.93 0.43 -12.13
N ILE A 24 13.20 -0.74 -12.72
CA ILE A 24 13.11 -0.93 -14.17
C ILE A 24 11.63 -1.15 -14.52
N ALA A 25 11.12 -0.36 -15.47
CA ALA A 25 9.72 -0.44 -15.94
C ALA A 25 9.45 -1.67 -16.84
N LEU A 26 10.47 -2.47 -17.14
CA LEU A 26 10.35 -3.65 -17.98
C LEU A 26 9.51 -4.72 -17.27
N LEU A 27 8.43 -5.18 -17.90
CA LEU A 27 7.58 -6.28 -17.42
C LEU A 27 7.09 -6.14 -15.95
N SER A 28 6.93 -4.90 -15.46
CA SER A 28 6.52 -4.64 -14.07
C SER A 28 7.48 -5.20 -13.01
N LEU A 29 8.76 -5.44 -13.36
CA LEU A 29 9.77 -5.97 -12.44
C LEU A 29 9.96 -5.06 -11.22
N GLY A 30 9.92 -3.74 -11.41
CA GLY A 30 9.95 -2.78 -10.31
C GLY A 30 8.83 -2.98 -9.29
N ALA A 31 7.61 -3.32 -9.74
CA ALA A 31 6.50 -3.61 -8.83
C ALA A 31 6.68 -4.96 -8.10
N ALA A 32 7.27 -5.96 -8.78
CA ALA A 32 7.59 -7.24 -8.14
C ALA A 32 8.64 -7.07 -7.03
N CYS A 33 9.72 -6.33 -7.29
CA CYS A 33 10.71 -5.96 -6.27
C CYS A 33 10.08 -5.12 -5.14
N TYR A 34 9.13 -4.24 -5.48
CA TYR A 34 8.39 -3.45 -4.51
C TYR A 34 7.57 -4.33 -3.53
N LEU A 35 6.89 -5.36 -4.05
CA LEU A 35 6.00 -6.23 -3.27
C LEU A 35 6.73 -7.35 -2.50
N LEU A 36 7.95 -7.69 -2.92
CA LEU A 36 8.74 -8.79 -2.37
C LEU A 36 8.86 -8.78 -0.83
N PRO A 37 9.25 -7.68 -0.16
CA PRO A 37 9.35 -7.66 1.30
C PRO A 37 7.99 -7.90 2.00
N PHE A 38 6.90 -7.39 1.43
CA PHE A 38 5.55 -7.60 1.97
C PHE A 38 5.10 -9.04 1.84
N PHE A 39 5.41 -9.69 0.72
CA PHE A 39 5.10 -11.11 0.50
C PHE A 39 5.88 -12.01 1.46
N VAL A 40 7.19 -11.77 1.61
CA VAL A 40 8.04 -12.52 2.54
C VAL A 40 7.59 -12.31 3.99
N LEU A 41 7.19 -11.09 4.36
CA LEU A 41 6.61 -10.79 5.67
C LEU A 41 5.31 -11.57 5.90
N GLY A 42 4.38 -11.57 4.93
CA GLY A 42 3.12 -12.32 5.03
C GLY A 42 3.35 -13.82 5.21
N TYR A 43 4.31 -14.39 4.48
CA TYR A 43 4.74 -15.78 4.67
C TYR A 43 5.28 -16.03 6.09
N GLY A 44 6.10 -15.10 6.60
CA GLY A 44 6.66 -15.14 7.94
C GLY A 44 5.60 -15.07 9.04
N LEU A 45 4.62 -14.16 8.89
CA LEU A 45 3.51 -14.02 9.83
C LEU A 45 2.64 -15.28 9.90
N LYS A 46 2.43 -15.98 8.78
CA LYS A 46 1.69 -17.26 8.76
C LYS A 46 2.49 -18.40 9.40
N ARG A 47 3.77 -18.53 9.05
CA ARG A 47 4.60 -19.68 9.45
C ARG A 47 5.21 -19.56 10.85
N PHE A 48 5.62 -18.35 11.24
CA PHE A 48 6.31 -18.06 12.49
C PHE A 48 5.47 -17.15 13.41
N ALA A 49 4.14 -17.27 13.33
CA ALA A 49 3.19 -16.45 14.08
C ALA A 49 3.54 -16.33 15.57
N ALA A 50 3.89 -17.45 16.22
CA ALA A 50 4.24 -17.46 17.65
C ALA A 50 5.50 -16.64 17.98
N ALA A 51 6.48 -16.60 17.07
CA ALA A 51 7.70 -15.81 17.27
C ALA A 51 7.45 -14.31 17.05
N LEU A 52 6.69 -13.95 16.01
CA LEU A 52 6.34 -12.56 15.71
C LEU A 52 5.26 -11.98 16.64
N ALA A 53 4.48 -12.84 17.29
CA ALA A 53 3.45 -12.46 18.26
C ALA A 53 3.99 -12.08 19.65
N ARG A 54 5.30 -12.24 19.88
CA ARG A 54 5.91 -11.92 21.18
C ARG A 54 5.74 -10.43 21.48
N PRO A 55 5.38 -10.05 22.72
CA PRO A 55 5.08 -8.66 23.06
C PRO A 55 6.25 -7.71 22.77
N GLY A 56 7.50 -8.14 23.02
CA GLY A 56 8.68 -7.34 22.69
C GLY A 56 8.88 -7.11 21.18
N VAL A 57 8.50 -8.07 20.34
CA VAL A 57 8.58 -7.95 18.88
C VAL A 57 7.46 -7.05 18.36
N VAL A 58 6.24 -7.17 18.91
CA VAL A 58 5.14 -6.28 18.56
C VAL A 58 5.45 -4.84 18.98
N ALA A 59 6.02 -4.65 20.17
CA ALA A 59 6.44 -3.35 20.65
C ALA A 59 7.51 -2.72 19.75
N SER A 60 8.49 -3.51 19.26
CA SER A 60 9.50 -2.97 18.33
C SER A 60 8.88 -2.53 16.99
N TYR A 61 7.89 -3.26 16.46
CA TYR A 61 7.13 -2.81 15.29
C TYR A 61 6.30 -1.54 15.57
N ALA A 62 5.72 -1.40 16.76
CA ALA A 62 4.99 -0.19 17.16
C ALA A 62 5.90 1.03 17.26
N VAL A 63 7.08 0.88 17.86
CA VAL A 63 8.09 1.93 17.93
C VAL A 63 8.59 2.30 16.53
N LEU A 64 8.91 1.30 15.69
CA LEU A 64 9.34 1.52 14.32
C LEU A 64 8.27 2.26 13.50
N PHE A 65 7.00 1.84 13.60
CA PHE A 65 5.88 2.49 12.93
C PHE A 65 5.77 3.96 13.35
N THR A 66 5.74 4.21 14.66
CA THR A 66 5.56 5.56 15.20
C THR A 66 6.71 6.48 14.80
N ALA A 67 7.95 6.00 14.89
CA ALA A 67 9.14 6.75 14.50
C ALA A 67 9.18 7.02 13.00
N ALA A 68 8.97 6.00 12.16
CA ALA A 68 8.99 6.15 10.71
C ALA A 68 7.84 7.05 10.22
N MET A 69 6.65 6.93 10.82
CA MET A 69 5.51 7.79 10.51
C MET A 69 5.77 9.24 10.93
N ALA A 70 6.35 9.47 12.12
CA ALA A 70 6.72 10.81 12.56
C ALA A 70 7.73 11.47 11.61
N VAL A 71 8.78 10.74 11.21
CA VAL A 71 9.76 11.24 10.23
C VAL A 71 9.09 11.51 8.87
N GLN A 72 8.23 10.61 8.40
CA GLN A 72 7.49 10.80 7.15
C GLN A 72 6.59 12.04 7.19
N GLN A 73 5.90 12.29 8.31
CA GLN A 73 5.05 13.48 8.47
C GLN A 73 5.89 14.76 8.54
N LEU A 74 6.97 14.77 9.31
CA LEU A 74 7.88 15.92 9.37
C LEU A 74 8.44 16.28 7.98
N ALA A 75 8.73 15.27 7.17
CA ALA A 75 9.27 15.48 5.85
C ALA A 75 8.20 15.95 4.85
N TYR A 76 6.93 15.57 5.07
CA TYR A 76 5.79 16.02 4.27
C TYR A 76 5.40 17.48 4.55
N PHE A 77 5.61 17.95 5.78
CA PHE A 77 5.35 19.34 6.18
C PHE A 77 6.59 20.25 6.06
N ASP A 78 7.57 19.86 5.23
CA ASP A 78 8.80 20.61 4.94
C ASP A 78 9.68 20.98 6.16
N TYR A 79 9.48 20.34 7.31
CA TYR A 79 10.28 20.61 8.52
C TYR A 79 11.71 20.02 8.45
N LEU A 80 12.00 19.16 7.48
CA LEU A 80 13.29 18.45 7.35
C LEU A 80 14.15 18.96 6.18
N SER A 81 13.61 19.76 5.25
CA SER A 81 14.34 20.15 4.03
C SER A 81 13.80 21.48 3.50
N SER A 82 14.63 22.52 3.47
CA SER A 82 14.24 23.84 2.90
C SER A 82 13.95 23.78 1.38
N ASP A 83 14.44 22.75 0.69
CA ASP A 83 14.20 22.49 -0.74
C ASP A 83 13.12 21.43 -0.98
N GLY A 84 12.45 20.93 0.08
CA GLY A 84 11.36 19.94 0.01
C GLY A 84 11.72 18.56 -0.57
N SER A 85 13.01 18.29 -0.87
CA SER A 85 13.44 17.04 -1.50
C SER A 85 14.14 16.09 -0.51
N ILE A 86 13.47 14.98 -0.23
CA ILE A 86 14.05 13.84 0.49
C ILE A 86 14.78 12.97 -0.55
N ASP A 87 15.97 12.46 -0.21
CA ASP A 87 16.64 11.45 -1.03
C ASP A 87 15.69 10.27 -1.33
N GLY A 88 15.61 9.85 -2.60
CA GLY A 88 14.71 8.79 -3.06
C GLY A 88 14.93 7.45 -2.34
N TYR A 89 16.16 7.18 -1.88
CA TYR A 89 16.46 6.00 -1.06
C TYR A 89 15.84 6.10 0.33
N VAL A 90 15.95 7.28 0.97
CA VAL A 90 15.36 7.54 2.29
C VAL A 90 13.84 7.48 2.21
N GLN A 91 13.25 8.08 1.17
CA GLN A 91 11.81 8.01 0.94
C GLN A 91 11.32 6.56 0.76
N THR A 92 12.04 5.75 -0.02
CA THR A 92 11.72 4.33 -0.21
C THR A 92 11.84 3.54 1.09
N ALA A 93 12.90 3.77 1.87
CA ALA A 93 13.11 3.14 3.16
C ALA A 93 11.99 3.48 4.16
N LEU A 94 11.53 4.74 4.19
CA LEU A 94 10.40 5.16 5.03
C LEU A 94 9.10 4.47 4.62
N ILE A 95 8.79 4.42 3.32
CA ILE A 95 7.60 3.72 2.80
C ILE A 95 7.61 2.24 3.22
N VAL A 96 8.76 1.58 3.09
CA VAL A 96 8.93 0.18 3.49
C VAL A 96 8.78 0.02 5.00
N ALA A 97 9.41 0.89 5.80
CA ALA A 97 9.35 0.83 7.26
C ALA A 97 7.92 1.02 7.77
N VAL A 98 7.22 2.06 7.31
CA VAL A 98 5.82 2.33 7.67
C VAL A 98 4.91 1.22 7.18
N GLY A 99 5.03 0.82 5.91
CA GLY A 99 4.18 -0.22 5.33
C GLY A 99 4.33 -1.57 6.02
N LEU A 100 5.54 -2.03 6.30
CA LEU A 100 5.77 -3.33 6.93
C LEU A 100 5.31 -3.33 8.39
N SER A 101 5.68 -2.30 9.16
CA SER A 101 5.31 -2.21 10.58
C SER A 101 3.80 -2.06 10.76
N ALA A 102 3.13 -1.22 9.96
CA ALA A 102 1.68 -1.06 9.97
C ALA A 102 0.97 -2.40 9.68
N ASN A 103 1.42 -3.14 8.66
CA ASN A 103 0.82 -4.43 8.31
C ASN A 103 0.90 -5.44 9.46
N VAL A 104 2.03 -5.53 10.17
CA VAL A 104 2.17 -6.42 11.34
C VAL A 104 1.19 -6.01 12.45
N LEU A 105 1.08 -4.72 12.74
CA LEU A 105 0.21 -4.19 13.80
C LEU A 105 -1.26 -4.41 13.48
N ILE A 106 -1.70 -4.09 12.26
CA ILE A 106 -3.09 -4.28 11.81
C ILE A 106 -3.47 -5.77 11.84
N LEU A 107 -2.62 -6.64 11.29
CA LEU A 107 -2.87 -8.08 11.26
C LEU A 107 -2.85 -8.74 12.65
N ARG A 108 -2.22 -8.10 13.63
CA ARG A 108 -2.22 -8.55 15.02
C ARG A 108 -3.45 -8.07 15.79
N HIS A 109 -3.84 -6.80 15.60
CA HIS A 109 -4.97 -6.22 16.33
C HIS A 109 -6.32 -6.70 15.78
N ARG A 110 -6.40 -7.10 14.50
CA ARG A 110 -7.56 -7.73 13.82
C ARG A 110 -8.93 -7.15 14.17
N ARG A 111 -9.02 -5.85 14.49
CA ARG A 111 -10.31 -5.23 14.76
C ARG A 111 -11.02 -5.05 13.42
N ALA A 112 -12.01 -5.90 13.17
CA ALA A 112 -12.81 -5.83 11.95
C ALA A 112 -13.71 -4.58 12.02
N TRP A 113 -13.39 -3.58 11.22
CA TRP A 113 -14.30 -2.47 10.95
C TRP A 113 -15.05 -2.79 9.66
N GLN A 114 -16.37 -2.99 9.76
CA GLN A 114 -17.20 -3.50 8.67
C GLN A 114 -17.13 -2.66 7.38
N PRO A 115 -17.15 -1.31 7.41
CA PRO A 115 -17.00 -0.51 6.20
C PRO A 115 -15.65 -0.76 5.50
N LEU A 116 -14.58 -0.88 6.29
CA LEU A 116 -13.24 -1.15 5.77
C LEU A 116 -13.12 -2.57 5.22
N ALA A 117 -13.80 -3.54 5.83
CA ALA A 117 -13.87 -4.91 5.33
C ALA A 117 -14.63 -4.97 3.99
N LEU A 118 -15.69 -4.16 3.84
CA LEU A 118 -16.44 -4.05 2.59
C LEU A 118 -15.56 -3.49 1.47
N ILE A 119 -14.88 -2.36 1.71
CA ILE A 119 -13.94 -1.76 0.74
C ILE A 119 -12.78 -2.72 0.44
N GLY A 120 -12.29 -3.44 1.46
CA GLY A 120 -11.25 -4.46 1.33
C GLY A 120 -11.61 -5.59 0.35
N GLY A 121 -12.88 -5.93 0.20
CA GLY A 121 -13.36 -6.88 -0.82
C GLY A 121 -13.12 -6.42 -2.26
N PHE A 122 -12.95 -5.11 -2.47
CA PHE A 122 -12.66 -4.48 -3.77
C PHE A 122 -11.18 -4.10 -3.93
N ALA A 123 -10.31 -4.42 -2.96
CA ALA A 123 -8.93 -3.94 -2.91
C ALA A 123 -8.12 -4.24 -4.19
N PHE A 124 -8.34 -5.39 -4.81
CA PHE A 124 -7.66 -5.76 -6.07
C PHE A 124 -8.06 -4.84 -7.23
N THR A 125 -9.37 -4.61 -7.41
CA THR A 125 -9.88 -3.73 -8.47
C THR A 125 -9.49 -2.28 -8.21
N ILE A 126 -9.54 -1.84 -6.95
CA ILE A 126 -9.03 -0.53 -6.56
C ILE A 126 -7.56 -0.42 -6.96
N TYR A 127 -6.71 -1.37 -6.59
CA TYR A 127 -5.29 -1.34 -6.97
C TYR A 127 -5.07 -1.23 -8.49
N LEU A 128 -5.86 -1.94 -9.29
CA LEU A 128 -5.71 -1.98 -10.75
C LEU A 128 -6.21 -0.70 -11.44
N PHE A 129 -7.34 -0.15 -11.01
CA PHE A 129 -8.01 0.97 -11.69
C PHE A 129 -7.86 2.32 -10.97
N HIS A 130 -7.32 2.36 -9.76
CA HIS A 130 -7.16 3.59 -9.00
C HIS A 130 -6.33 4.65 -9.74
N PRO A 131 -5.21 4.34 -10.42
CA PRO A 131 -4.45 5.36 -11.16
C PRO A 131 -5.28 6.07 -12.24
N PHE A 132 -6.10 5.32 -12.97
CA PHE A 132 -7.03 5.87 -13.97
C PHE A 132 -8.13 6.70 -13.32
N SER A 133 -8.68 6.19 -12.22
CA SER A 133 -9.79 6.82 -11.50
C SER A 133 -9.37 8.14 -10.85
N VAL A 134 -8.16 8.20 -10.27
CA VAL A 134 -7.57 9.44 -9.76
C VAL A 134 -7.33 10.44 -10.89
N GLY A 135 -6.86 10.00 -12.06
CA GLY A 135 -6.70 10.88 -13.23
C GLY A 135 -8.02 11.54 -13.66
N ILE A 136 -9.13 10.79 -13.60
CA ILE A 136 -10.49 11.32 -13.83
C ILE A 136 -10.89 12.28 -12.72
N GLY A 137 -10.65 11.91 -11.45
CA GLY A 137 -10.92 12.74 -10.27
C GLY A 137 -10.23 14.09 -10.32
N THR A 138 -8.93 14.12 -10.68
CA THR A 138 -8.16 15.36 -10.81
C THR A 138 -8.73 16.29 -11.89
N ARG A 139 -9.12 15.73 -13.04
CA ARG A 139 -9.74 16.53 -14.12
C ARG A 139 -11.10 17.08 -13.72
N LEU A 140 -11.90 16.27 -13.03
CA LEU A 140 -13.20 16.67 -12.53
C LEU A 140 -13.07 17.76 -11.45
N ALA A 141 -12.15 17.58 -10.50
CA ALA A 141 -11.88 18.56 -9.45
C ALA A 141 -11.40 19.89 -10.02
N ALA A 142 -10.49 19.86 -11.00
CA ALA A 142 -10.00 21.06 -11.69
C ALA A 142 -11.08 21.79 -12.50
N ALA A 143 -12.10 21.08 -12.99
CA ALA A 143 -13.23 21.68 -13.70
C ALA A 143 -14.26 22.33 -12.77
N LEU A 144 -14.34 21.87 -11.52
CA LEU A 144 -15.33 22.32 -10.53
C LEU A 144 -14.77 23.39 -9.59
N VAL A 145 -13.47 23.34 -9.28
CA VAL A 145 -12.87 24.18 -8.24
C VAL A 145 -11.45 24.57 -8.63
N ASP A 146 -11.08 25.82 -8.33
CA ASP A 146 -9.69 26.26 -8.44
C ASP A 146 -8.83 25.58 -7.35
N VAL A 147 -7.88 24.78 -7.81
CA VAL A 147 -7.00 23.91 -7.00
C VAL A 147 -6.19 24.74 -6.01
N ALA A 148 -5.85 25.99 -6.35
CA ALA A 148 -5.03 26.85 -5.51
C ALA A 148 -5.73 27.23 -4.19
N GLN A 149 -7.05 27.48 -4.25
CA GLN A 149 -7.81 27.97 -3.10
C GLN A 149 -8.47 26.85 -2.28
N HIS A 150 -8.80 25.71 -2.89
CA HIS A 150 -9.61 24.66 -2.25
C HIS A 150 -8.98 23.28 -2.31
N ARG A 151 -7.75 23.17 -1.78
CA ARG A 151 -6.98 21.91 -1.76
C ARG A 151 -7.73 20.75 -1.08
N GLY A 152 -8.50 21.03 -0.02
CA GLY A 152 -9.30 20.02 0.68
C GLY A 152 -10.38 19.40 -0.21
N VAL A 153 -11.15 20.25 -0.91
CA VAL A 153 -12.20 19.80 -1.82
C VAL A 153 -11.62 19.00 -2.99
N HIS A 154 -10.46 19.42 -3.52
CA HIS A 154 -9.75 18.67 -4.56
C HIS A 154 -9.36 17.27 -4.06
N PHE A 155 -8.83 17.17 -2.84
CA PHE A 155 -8.49 15.89 -2.22
C PHE A 155 -9.71 14.99 -2.02
N ASP A 156 -10.82 15.54 -1.53
CA ASP A 156 -12.06 14.78 -1.29
C ASP A 156 -12.64 14.22 -2.58
N ILE A 157 -12.69 15.04 -3.65
CA ILE A 157 -13.15 14.59 -4.98
C ILE A 157 -12.25 13.47 -5.50
N CYS A 158 -10.93 13.65 -5.45
CA CYS A 158 -9.99 12.63 -5.89
C CYS A 158 -10.09 11.34 -5.08
N MET A 159 -10.32 11.43 -3.76
CA MET A 159 -10.52 10.26 -2.90
C MET A 159 -11.80 9.51 -3.27
N VAL A 160 -12.92 10.23 -3.39
CA VAL A 160 -14.23 9.65 -3.71
C VAL A 160 -14.21 9.02 -5.09
N VAL A 161 -13.71 9.71 -6.11
CA VAL A 161 -13.64 9.16 -7.47
C VAL A 161 -12.61 8.02 -7.54
N GLY A 162 -11.46 8.20 -6.90
CA GLY A 162 -10.36 7.23 -6.89
C GLY A 162 -10.72 5.88 -6.27
N ILE A 163 -11.66 5.84 -5.31
CA ILE A 163 -12.12 4.61 -4.66
C ILE A 163 -13.48 4.17 -5.22
N GLY A 164 -14.41 5.11 -5.43
CA GLY A 164 -15.77 4.83 -5.87
C GLY A 164 -15.85 4.29 -7.29
N LEU A 165 -15.03 4.82 -8.21
CA LEU A 165 -15.08 4.40 -9.61
C LEU A 165 -14.59 2.95 -9.81
N PRO A 166 -13.47 2.48 -9.19
CA PRO A 166 -13.09 1.07 -9.24
C PRO A 166 -14.14 0.14 -8.61
N ILE A 167 -14.77 0.54 -7.51
CA ILE A 167 -15.84 -0.25 -6.88
C ILE A 167 -17.04 -0.37 -7.84
N ALA A 168 -17.47 0.74 -8.44
CA ALA A 168 -18.55 0.75 -9.43
C ALA A 168 -18.21 -0.14 -10.63
N LEU A 169 -16.99 -0.05 -11.16
CA LEU A 169 -16.50 -0.90 -12.24
C LEU A 169 -16.55 -2.39 -11.87
N GLN A 170 -16.12 -2.78 -10.67
CA GLN A 170 -16.24 -4.16 -10.22
C GLN A 170 -17.70 -4.62 -10.14
N THR A 171 -18.61 -3.78 -9.63
CA THR A 171 -20.02 -4.15 -9.50
C THR A 171 -20.71 -4.31 -10.86
N VAL A 172 -20.33 -3.50 -11.85
CA VAL A 172 -20.91 -3.56 -13.21
C VAL A 172 -20.27 -4.67 -14.04
N LEU A 173 -18.94 -4.75 -14.08
CA LEU A 173 -18.19 -5.71 -14.91
C LEU A 173 -18.10 -7.10 -14.28
N GLY A 174 -18.19 -7.21 -12.96
CA GLY A 174 -18.14 -8.48 -12.22
C GLY A 174 -19.29 -9.43 -12.58
N GLY A 175 -20.40 -8.91 -13.10
CA GLY A 175 -21.51 -9.72 -13.62
C GLY A 175 -21.24 -10.35 -15.00
N TYR A 176 -20.18 -9.95 -15.71
CA TYR A 176 -19.90 -10.44 -17.07
C TYR A 176 -18.66 -11.36 -17.09
N ARG A 177 -18.88 -12.66 -17.33
CA ARG A 177 -17.84 -13.72 -17.40
C ARG A 177 -16.65 -13.39 -18.30
N TRP A 178 -16.87 -12.60 -19.35
CA TRP A 178 -15.85 -12.26 -20.35
C TRP A 178 -14.90 -11.15 -19.88
N PHE A 179 -15.33 -10.31 -18.94
CA PHE A 179 -14.52 -9.23 -18.36
C PHE A 179 -13.96 -9.60 -16.99
N SER A 180 -14.59 -10.52 -16.26
CA SER A 180 -14.17 -10.91 -14.91
C SER A 180 -12.80 -11.59 -14.86
N LEU A 181 -12.45 -12.39 -15.88
CA LEU A 181 -11.19 -13.13 -15.90
C LEU A 181 -9.98 -12.30 -16.37
N PRO A 182 -10.01 -11.63 -17.54
CA PRO A 182 -8.83 -10.93 -18.06
C PRO A 182 -8.61 -9.56 -17.42
N PHE A 183 -9.66 -8.83 -17.02
CA PHE A 183 -9.53 -7.48 -16.47
C PHE A 183 -9.54 -7.44 -14.94
N LEU A 184 -10.34 -8.30 -14.29
CA LEU A 184 -10.48 -8.31 -12.84
C LEU A 184 -9.71 -9.46 -12.17
N GLY A 185 -9.20 -10.45 -12.91
CA GLY A 185 -8.51 -11.61 -12.35
C GLY A 185 -9.36 -12.43 -11.38
N LEU A 186 -10.68 -12.22 -11.36
CA LEU A 186 -11.62 -12.85 -10.45
C LEU A 186 -12.24 -14.08 -11.13
N ARG A 187 -12.39 -15.17 -10.38
CA ARG A 187 -13.25 -16.28 -10.81
C ARG A 187 -14.69 -15.76 -10.82
N PRO A 188 -15.44 -15.92 -11.93
CA PRO A 188 -16.83 -15.50 -11.98
C PRO A 188 -17.61 -16.17 -10.85
N VAL A 189 -18.40 -15.39 -10.12
CA VAL A 189 -19.28 -15.88 -9.05
C VAL A 189 -20.54 -16.44 -9.70
N HIS A 190 -20.43 -17.64 -10.28
CA HIS A 190 -21.54 -18.48 -10.70
C HIS A 190 -21.18 -19.94 -10.48
#